data_AF-A0AAC9FV76-F1
#
_entry.id   AF-A0AAC9FV76-F1
#
_cell.length_a   1.000
_cell.length_b   1.000
_cell.length_c   1.000
_cell.angle_alpha   90.00
_cell.angle_beta   90.00
_cell.angle_gamma   90.00
#
_symmetry.space_group_name_H-M   'P 1'
#
loop_
_entity.id
_entity.type
_entity.pdbx_description
1 polymer ?
#
loop_
_entity_poly.entity_id
_entity_poly.type
_entity_poly.pdbx_seq_one_letter_code
_entity_poly.pdbx_strand_id
1 'polypeptide(L)' 'MLLEKPGCFAFIGNGDGDHREQGHGLGPCMLHNPSYDFNDELLPLGATYWVRLVERYLARV' A
#
# COMPACT_ATOMS: atom_id res chain seq x y z
N MET A 1 5.10 -19.86 -9.27
CA MET A 1 4.67 -19.37 -7.93
C MET A 1 3.57 -18.28 -7.96
N LEU A 2 2.95 -17.97 -9.10
CA LEU A 2 1.65 -17.27 -9.19
C LEU A 2 0.57 -18.17 -9.83
N LEU A 3 1.00 -19.23 -10.51
CA LEU A 3 0.19 -20.28 -11.12
C LEU A 3 0.04 -21.54 -10.24
N GLU A 4 0.93 -21.72 -9.25
CA GLU A 4 0.95 -22.89 -8.35
C GLU A 4 0.05 -22.70 -7.12
N LYS A 5 -0.08 -21.45 -6.68
CA LYS A 5 -1.04 -21.04 -5.65
C LYS A 5 -1.63 -19.70 -6.09
N PRO A 6 -2.95 -19.50 -5.95
CA PRO A 6 -3.55 -18.20 -6.18
C PRO A 6 -2.82 -17.16 -5.34
N GLY A 7 -2.25 -16.15 -5.99
CA GLY A 7 -1.63 -15.03 -5.29
C GLY A 7 -2.69 -14.25 -4.51
N CYS A 8 -2.29 -13.68 -3.37
CA CYS A 8 -3.09 -12.69 -2.65
C CYS A 8 -2.24 -11.42 -2.54
N PHE A 9 -2.47 -10.48 -3.46
CA PHE A 9 -1.81 -9.18 -3.44
C PHE A 9 -2.75 -8.15 -2.83
N ALA A 10 -2.22 -7.36 -1.90
CA ALA A 10 -2.85 -6.14 -1.40
C ALA A 10 -1.91 -4.98 -1.72
N PHE A 11 -2.42 -3.96 -2.39
CA PHE A 11 -1.66 -2.76 -2.70
C PHE A 11 -2.18 -1.61 -1.84
N ILE A 12 -1.27 -0.93 -1.16
CA ILE A 12 -1.48 0.34 -0.47
C ILE A 12 -0.41 1.30 -0.96
N GLY A 13 -0.79 2.53 -1.25
CA GLY A 13 0.11 3.46 -1.91
C GLY A 13 -0.56 4.79 -2.23
N ASN A 14 -0.13 5.41 -3.30
CA ASN A 14 0.08 6.85 -3.44
C ASN A 14 -1.18 7.72 -3.56
N GLY A 15 -2.38 7.11 -3.57
CA GLY A 15 -3.59 7.81 -3.99
C GLY A 15 -3.40 8.46 -5.36
N ASP A 16 -3.86 9.70 -5.51
CA ASP A 16 -3.76 10.48 -6.75
C ASP A 16 -2.42 11.22 -6.91
N GLY A 17 -1.53 11.16 -5.89
CA GLY A 17 -0.18 11.69 -5.94
C GLY A 17 0.00 13.14 -5.48
N ASP A 18 -1.02 13.74 -4.87
CA ASP A 18 -1.03 15.13 -4.37
C ASP A 18 -0.13 15.37 -3.14
N HIS A 19 0.25 14.31 -2.43
CA HIS A 19 1.15 14.39 -1.27
C HIS A 19 2.61 14.62 -1.66
N ARG A 20 2.96 14.46 -2.94
CA ARG A 20 4.34 14.55 -3.44
C ARG A 20 4.75 16.00 -3.65
N GLU A 21 6.04 16.27 -3.50
CA GLU A 21 6.59 17.61 -3.77
C GLU A 21 6.39 18.07 -5.23
N GLN A 22 6.46 19.39 -5.43
CA GLN A 22 6.40 19.96 -6.77
C GLN A 22 7.63 19.51 -7.60
N GLY A 23 7.41 19.22 -8.88
CA GLY A 23 8.47 18.76 -9.79
C GLY A 23 8.44 17.25 -10.10
N HIS A 24 7.56 16.48 -9.45
CA HIS A 24 7.41 15.04 -9.67
C HIS A 24 6.39 14.65 -10.75
N GLY A 25 5.97 15.60 -11.61
CA GLY A 25 4.96 15.37 -12.64
C GLY A 25 3.54 15.20 -12.10
N LEU A 26 2.55 15.18 -13.00
CA LEU A 26 1.13 15.10 -12.65
C LEU A 26 0.67 13.66 -12.40
N GLY A 27 -0.28 13.48 -11.47
CA GLY A 27 -0.98 12.22 -11.23
C GLY A 27 -0.21 11.20 -10.38
N PRO A 28 -0.76 9.98 -10.23
CA PRO A 28 -0.19 8.96 -9.38
C PRO A 28 1.14 8.43 -9.91
N CYS A 29 2.02 8.01 -9.00
CA CYS A 29 3.32 7.45 -9.31
C CYS A 29 3.35 5.96 -8.95
N MET A 30 3.84 5.10 -9.85
CA MET A 30 3.93 3.66 -9.60
C MET A 30 5.23 3.30 -8.90
N LEU A 31 5.22 2.20 -8.13
CA LEU A 31 6.43 1.57 -7.59
C LEU A 31 7.46 1.35 -8.71
N HIS A 32 8.74 1.52 -8.37
CA HIS A 32 9.90 1.53 -9.29
C HIS A 32 10.13 2.82 -10.11
N ASN A 33 9.31 3.86 -9.93
CA ASN A 33 9.61 5.18 -10.46
C ASN A 33 10.55 5.96 -9.51
N PRO A 34 11.60 6.68 -9.99
CA PRO A 34 12.46 7.49 -9.13
C PRO A 34 11.75 8.64 -8.39
N SER A 35 10.63 9.13 -8.94
CA SER A 35 9.74 10.12 -8.31
C SER A 35 8.68 9.47 -7.41
N TYR A 36 8.84 8.18 -7.08
CA TYR A 36 7.96 7.51 -6.15
C TYR A 36 8.19 8.03 -4.74
N ASP A 37 7.11 8.55 -4.16
CA ASP A 37 7.05 9.00 -2.78
C ASP A 37 5.75 8.45 -2.18
N PHE A 38 5.84 7.86 -0.99
CA PHE A 38 4.73 7.15 -0.35
C PHE A 38 3.82 8.14 0.36
N ASN A 39 2.50 7.92 0.31
CA ASN A 39 1.58 8.77 1.06
C ASN A 39 1.59 8.40 2.56
N ASP A 40 2.35 9.15 3.36
CA ASP A 40 2.49 8.93 4.79
C ASP A 40 1.16 8.99 5.57
N GLU A 41 0.13 9.67 5.05
CA GLU A 41 -1.22 9.67 5.64
C GLU A 41 -1.84 8.26 5.69
N LEU A 42 -1.32 7.32 4.90
CA LEU A 42 -1.79 5.94 4.86
C LEU A 42 -1.08 5.02 5.85
N LEU A 43 -0.02 5.47 6.53
CA LEU A 43 0.67 4.65 7.52
C LEU A 43 -0.28 4.15 8.63
N PRO A 44 -1.16 4.98 9.23
CA PRO A 44 -2.10 4.52 10.24
C PRO A 44 -3.13 3.51 9.69
N LEU A 45 -3.58 3.72 8.45
CA LEU A 45 -4.55 2.83 7.79
C LEU A 45 -3.92 1.46 7.49
N GLY A 46 -2.73 1.44 6.91
CA GLY A 46 -1.98 0.21 6.60
C GLY A 46 -1.65 -0.58 7.85
N ALA A 47 -1.19 0.08 8.91
CA ALA A 47 -0.93 -0.55 10.20
C ALA A 47 -2.21 -1.15 10.80
N THR A 48 -3.31 -0.40 10.80
CA THR A 48 -4.60 -0.88 11.32
C THR A 48 -5.12 -2.09 10.53
N TYR A 49 -5.02 -2.06 9.21
CA TYR A 49 -5.38 -3.19 8.35
C TYR A 49 -4.60 -4.44 8.75
N TRP A 50 -3.27 -4.34 8.87
CA TRP A 50 -2.42 -5.47 9.20
C TRP A 50 -2.72 -6.04 10.58
N VAL A 51 -2.86 -5.18 11.60
CA VAL A 51 -3.22 -5.60 12.97
C VAL A 51 -4.55 -6.36 12.95
N ARG A 52 -5.60 -5.78 12.37
CA ARG A 52 -6.94 -6.42 12.35
C ARG A 52 -6.95 -7.72 11.55
N LEU A 53 -6.19 -7.80 10.47
CA LEU A 53 -6.06 -9.03 9.68
C LEU A 53 -5.45 -10.15 10.53
N VAL A 54 -4.34 -9.86 11.21
CA VAL A 54 -3.64 -10.83 12.06
C VAL A 54 -4.49 -11.22 13.27
N GLU A 55 -5.12 -10.27 13.95
CA GLU A 55 -6.03 -10.52 15.07
C GLU A 55 -7.16 -11.47 14.67
N ARG A 56 -7.81 -11.21 13.52
CA ARG A 56 -8.88 -12.08 13.02
C ARG A 56 -8.37 -13.47 12.67
N TYR A 57 -7.19 -13.56 12.03
CA TYR A 57 -6.64 -14.84 11.59
C TYR A 57 -6.19 -15.72 12.76
N LEU A 58 -5.67 -15.11 13.82
CA LEU A 58 -5.14 -15.81 15.00
C LEU A 58 -6.13 -15.88 16.17
N ALA A 59 -7.35 -15.33 16.03
CA ALA A 59 -8.38 -15.42 17.05
C ALA A 59 -8.63 -16.88 17.43
N ARG A 60 -8.46 -17.22 18.71
CA ARG A 60 -8.85 -18.53 19.23
C ARG A 60 -10.37 -18.55 19.34
N VAL A 61 -10.99 -19.52 18.69
CA VAL A 61 -12.42 -19.84 18.80
C VAL A 61 -12.66 -20.69 20.03
#